data_AF-A0A9D4GIE0-F1
#
_entry.id   AF-A0A9D4GIE0-F1
#
_cell.length_a   1.000
_cell.length_b   1.000
_cell.length_c   1.000
_cell.angle_alpha   90.00
_cell.angle_beta   90.00
_cell.angle_gamma   90.00
#
_symmetry.space_group_name_H-M   'P 1'
#
loop_
_entity.id
_entity.type
_entity.pdbx_description
1 polymer ?
#
loop_
_entity_poly.entity_id
_entity_poly.type
_entity_poly.pdbx_seq_one_letter_code
_entity_poly.pdbx_strand_id
1 'polypeptide(L)'
;MQQVLTDCFDVFTSHWYGCYEDHYQYSPFERNEMNVYAYVANDAYNGCVIGNVLERYFVSSSGIGIYVENDVPLYFSLNPSTKQMCLSAKYDNKPYLNIENKLPYLKYTICNENDVKQTHLTMSSKYIDNPRGIPNEELFRKPI
;
A
#
# COMPACT_ATOMS: atom_id res chain seq x y z
N MET A 1 25.81 -4.53 -7.58
CA MET A 1 24.71 -3.58 -7.86
C MET A 1 23.42 -4.27 -7.50
N GLN A 2 22.59 -3.63 -6.68
CA GLN A 2 21.29 -4.15 -6.28
C GLN A 2 20.29 -3.83 -7.39
N GLN A 3 19.62 -4.83 -7.95
CA GLN A 3 18.60 -4.61 -8.98
C GLN A 3 17.34 -4.06 -8.32
N VAL A 4 16.68 -3.12 -9.00
CA VAL A 4 15.42 -2.51 -8.57
C VAL A 4 14.48 -2.51 -9.77
N LEU A 5 13.26 -3.00 -9.58
CA LEU A 5 12.17 -2.85 -10.54
C LEU A 5 11.22 -1.78 -10.01
N THR A 6 10.92 -0.77 -10.82
CA THR A 6 10.05 0.33 -10.41
C THR A 6 9.00 0.60 -11.47
N ASP A 7 7.76 0.78 -11.03
CA ASP A 7 6.67 1.29 -11.85
C ASP A 7 6.01 2.49 -11.16
N CYS A 8 5.66 3.51 -11.93
CA CYS A 8 5.19 4.80 -11.43
C CYS A 8 3.86 5.19 -12.11
N PHE A 9 2.93 5.69 -11.30
CA PHE A 9 1.58 6.06 -11.71
C PHE A 9 1.31 7.52 -11.39
N ASP A 10 0.71 8.25 -12.33
CA ASP A 10 0.29 9.63 -12.11
C ASP A 10 -0.93 9.67 -11.17
N VAL A 11 -0.79 10.33 -10.03
CA VAL A 11 -1.82 10.31 -8.96
C VAL A 11 -2.60 11.61 -8.81
N PHE A 12 -2.24 12.68 -9.51
CA PHE A 12 -2.88 14.00 -9.35
C PHE A 12 -4.02 14.28 -10.33
N THR A 13 -4.35 13.33 -11.21
CA THR A 13 -5.49 13.42 -12.13
C THR A 13 -6.79 12.92 -11.51
N SER A 14 -6.73 12.36 -10.31
CA SER A 14 -7.83 11.76 -9.57
C SER A 14 -7.51 11.77 -8.07
N HIS A 15 -8.48 11.40 -7.22
CA HIS A 15 -8.28 11.28 -5.78
C HIS A 15 -7.98 9.84 -5.41
N TRP A 16 -6.97 9.59 -4.59
CA TRP A 16 -6.56 8.23 -4.23
C TRP A 16 -6.79 7.93 -2.74
N TYR A 17 -7.16 6.67 -2.47
CA TYR A 17 -7.55 6.16 -1.16
C TYR A 17 -6.95 4.77 -0.90
N GLY A 18 -7.00 4.33 0.36
CA GLY A 18 -6.44 3.06 0.83
C GLY A 18 -5.03 3.22 1.37
N CYS A 19 -4.12 2.34 0.95
CA CYS A 19 -2.70 2.37 1.27
C CYS A 19 -2.36 1.96 2.70
N TYR A 20 -1.84 2.91 3.48
CA TYR A 20 -1.28 2.72 4.79
C TYR A 20 -1.79 3.81 5.72
N GLU A 21 -1.79 3.47 6.99
CA GLU A 21 -1.87 4.44 8.06
C GLU A 21 -0.54 5.16 8.20
N ASP A 22 -0.63 6.47 8.37
CA ASP A 22 0.48 7.33 8.76
C ASP A 22 -0.02 8.30 9.84
N HIS A 23 0.92 9.02 10.46
CA HIS A 23 0.63 9.89 11.59
C HIS A 23 -0.45 10.96 11.30
N TYR A 24 -0.54 11.46 10.07
CA TYR A 24 -1.46 12.55 9.70
C TYR A 24 -2.74 12.06 9.00
N GLN A 25 -2.72 10.84 8.46
CA GLN A 25 -3.81 10.15 7.77
C GLN A 25 -4.58 11.04 6.78
N TYR A 26 -3.87 11.73 5.87
CA TYR A 26 -4.55 12.50 4.84
C TYR A 26 -5.37 11.59 3.91
N SER A 27 -6.64 11.94 3.73
CA SER A 27 -7.55 11.27 2.80
C SER A 27 -8.31 12.33 2.01
N PRO A 28 -8.17 12.39 0.68
CA PRO A 28 -7.33 11.55 -0.19
C PRO A 28 -5.80 11.68 0.07
N PHE A 29 -5.03 10.62 -0.22
CA PHE A 29 -3.61 10.58 0.15
C PHE A 29 -2.67 11.26 -0.86
N GLU A 30 -3.13 11.72 -2.03
CA GLU A 30 -2.23 12.36 -3.03
C GLU A 30 -1.58 13.66 -2.53
N ARG A 31 -2.04 14.20 -1.41
CA ARG A 31 -1.45 15.38 -0.74
C ARG A 31 -0.27 15.04 0.16
N ASN A 32 -0.04 13.75 0.43
CA ASN A 32 1.12 13.29 1.18
C ASN A 32 2.40 13.36 0.37
N GLU A 33 3.52 13.28 1.08
CA GLU A 33 4.84 13.08 0.51
C GLU A 33 5.49 11.90 1.21
N MET A 34 6.09 11.01 0.43
CA MET A 34 6.83 9.88 0.96
C MET A 34 8.06 9.62 0.08
N ASN A 35 9.25 9.82 0.66
CA ASN A 35 10.48 9.27 0.11
C ASN A 35 10.43 7.75 0.11
N VAL A 36 11.16 7.10 -0.80
CA VAL A 36 11.18 5.65 -0.96
C VAL A 36 11.33 4.95 0.41
N TYR A 37 10.28 4.25 0.83
CA TYR A 37 10.20 3.58 2.12
C TYR A 37 9.70 2.14 1.96
N ALA A 38 10.15 1.23 2.83
CA ALA A 38 9.72 -0.16 2.78
C ALA A 38 8.25 -0.27 3.18
N TYR A 39 7.45 -0.96 2.37
CA TYR A 39 6.01 -1.12 2.60
C TYR A 39 5.73 -2.25 3.60
N VAL A 40 6.13 -2.01 4.85
CA VAL A 40 6.00 -2.93 5.99
C VAL A 40 5.41 -2.19 7.19
N ALA A 41 4.73 -2.92 8.06
CA ALA A 41 4.19 -2.37 9.31
C ALA A 41 5.33 -1.81 10.18
N ASN A 42 5.20 -0.55 10.61
CA ASN A 42 6.06 0.04 11.64
C ASN A 42 5.22 0.82 12.64
N ASP A 43 5.88 1.56 13.52
CA ASP A 43 5.26 2.46 14.47
C ASP A 43 5.31 3.91 13.93
N ALA A 44 4.18 4.39 13.42
CA ALA A 44 4.05 5.73 12.85
C ALA A 44 4.31 6.85 13.88
N TYR A 45 4.17 6.56 15.18
CA TYR A 45 4.42 7.51 16.26
C TYR A 45 5.90 7.67 16.59
N ASN A 46 6.72 6.65 16.29
CA ASN A 46 8.15 6.63 16.58
C ASN A 46 9.03 6.99 15.37
N GLY A 47 8.55 7.90 14.52
CA GLY A 47 9.31 8.46 13.40
C GLY A 47 9.38 7.58 12.15
N CYS A 48 8.65 6.46 12.11
CA CYS A 48 8.40 5.74 10.86
C CYS A 48 7.23 6.39 10.11
N VAL A 49 7.22 6.29 8.79
CA VAL A 49 6.19 6.96 7.98
C VAL A 49 4.97 6.05 7.75
N ILE A 50 5.18 4.74 7.61
CA ILE A 50 4.12 3.74 7.48
C ILE A 50 3.87 3.11 8.84
N GLY A 51 2.64 3.18 9.32
CA GLY A 51 2.22 2.60 10.59
C GLY A 51 1.84 1.12 10.50
N ASN A 52 1.07 0.64 11.47
CA ASN A 52 0.81 -0.79 11.67
C ASN A 52 -0.46 -1.29 10.95
N VAL A 53 -1.28 -0.37 10.45
CA VAL A 53 -2.41 -0.68 9.57
C VAL A 53 -2.00 -0.33 8.15
N LEU A 54 -1.88 -1.35 7.29
CA LEU A 54 -1.53 -1.15 5.89
C LEU A 54 -2.09 -2.28 5.04
N GLU A 55 -2.54 -1.92 3.85
CA GLU A 55 -2.93 -2.83 2.79
C GLU A 55 -2.13 -2.51 1.53
N ARG A 56 -1.73 -3.54 0.78
CA ARG A 56 -1.10 -3.36 -0.54
C ARG A 56 -2.14 -3.04 -1.61
N TYR A 57 -3.11 -2.20 -1.27
CA TYR A 57 -4.31 -1.92 -2.04
C TYR A 57 -4.53 -0.41 -2.15
N PHE A 58 -4.63 0.06 -3.38
CA PHE A 58 -4.76 1.47 -3.76
C PHE A 58 -5.99 1.60 -4.64
N VAL A 59 -6.81 2.62 -4.44
CA VAL A 59 -7.99 2.86 -5.27
C VAL A 59 -8.17 4.33 -5.57
N SER A 60 -8.55 4.64 -6.81
CA SER A 60 -8.74 5.99 -7.32
C SER A 60 -10.21 6.32 -7.55
N SER A 61 -10.56 7.59 -7.38
CA SER A 61 -11.85 8.16 -7.75
C SER A 61 -12.20 7.97 -9.23
N SER A 62 -11.21 7.74 -10.10
CA SER A 62 -11.42 7.48 -11.53
C SER A 62 -11.85 6.05 -11.86
N GLY A 63 -11.92 5.15 -10.88
CA GLY A 63 -12.25 3.74 -11.09
C GLY A 63 -11.03 2.83 -11.30
N ILE A 64 -9.81 3.36 -11.16
CA ILE A 64 -8.58 2.55 -11.18
C ILE A 64 -8.31 1.99 -9.78
N GLY A 65 -7.95 0.71 -9.70
CA GLY A 65 -7.47 0.08 -8.47
C GLY A 65 -6.22 -0.74 -8.72
N ILE A 66 -5.32 -0.75 -7.74
CA ILE A 66 -4.03 -1.45 -7.79
C ILE A 66 -3.91 -2.33 -6.56
N TYR A 67 -3.55 -3.59 -6.76
CA TYR A 67 -3.22 -4.52 -5.68
C TYR A 67 -1.84 -5.13 -5.91
N VAL A 68 -0.95 -5.05 -4.93
CA VAL A 68 0.39 -5.66 -4.99
C VAL A 68 0.41 -6.94 -4.18
N GLU A 69 0.97 -8.00 -4.75
CA GLU A 69 1.04 -9.31 -4.10
C GLU A 69 1.90 -9.25 -2.83
N ASN A 70 1.53 -10.05 -1.82
CA ASN A 70 2.12 -10.00 -0.47
C ASN A 70 3.59 -10.43 -0.42
N ASP A 71 4.04 -11.24 -1.37
CA ASP A 71 5.40 -11.78 -1.45
C ASP A 71 6.41 -10.82 -2.09
N VAL A 72 5.93 -9.78 -2.79
CA VAL A 72 6.77 -8.74 -3.40
C VAL A 72 7.59 -8.01 -2.33
N PRO A 73 8.91 -7.82 -2.52
CA PRO A 73 9.74 -7.03 -1.61
C PRO A 73 9.53 -5.53 -1.88
N LEU A 74 8.35 -5.04 -1.48
CA LEU A 74 7.77 -3.77 -1.91
C LEU A 74 8.29 -2.57 -1.11
N TYR A 75 8.69 -1.55 -1.85
CA TYR A 75 8.91 -0.18 -1.41
C TYR A 75 7.93 0.74 -2.13
N PHE A 76 7.53 1.81 -1.45
CA PHE A 76 6.61 2.81 -1.97
C PHE A 76 7.24 4.20 -1.86
N SER A 77 6.91 5.07 -2.82
CA SER A 77 7.19 6.49 -2.73
C SER A 77 6.05 7.30 -3.34
N LEU A 78 5.84 8.49 -2.81
CA LEU A 78 4.88 9.46 -3.31
C LEU A 78 5.57 10.82 -3.42
N ASN A 79 5.67 11.33 -4.64
CA ASN A 79 6.37 12.57 -4.93
C ASN A 79 5.38 13.63 -5.46
N PRO A 80 5.06 14.67 -4.68
CA PRO A 80 4.17 15.75 -5.10
C PRO A 80 4.72 16.57 -6.27
N SER A 81 6.04 16.65 -6.43
CA SER A 81 6.68 17.43 -7.51
C SER A 81 6.54 16.74 -8.85
N THR A 82 6.77 15.41 -8.91
CA THR A 82 6.56 14.63 -10.13
C THR A 82 5.11 14.18 -10.31
N LYS A 83 4.29 14.35 -9.27
CA LYS A 83 2.88 13.94 -9.23
C LYS A 83 2.66 12.43 -9.36
N GLN A 84 3.63 11.65 -8.89
CA GLN A 84 3.66 10.21 -9.08
C GLN A 84 3.73 9.45 -7.76
N MET A 85 2.98 8.36 -7.69
CA MET A 85 3.30 7.28 -6.75
C MET A 85 4.10 6.20 -7.48
N CYS A 86 5.08 5.60 -6.83
CA CYS A 86 5.88 4.54 -7.43
C CYS A 86 5.93 3.31 -6.53
N LEU A 87 5.78 2.14 -7.15
CA LEU A 87 5.96 0.83 -6.56
C LEU A 87 7.33 0.32 -6.99
N SER A 88 8.20 0.02 -6.01
CA SER A 88 9.55 -0.49 -6.28
C SER A 88 9.76 -1.83 -5.60
N ALA A 89 10.20 -2.83 -6.34
CA ALA A 89 10.63 -4.11 -5.80
C ALA A 89 12.16 -4.19 -5.75
N LYS A 90 12.70 -4.37 -4.54
CA LYS A 90 14.13 -4.63 -4.33
C LYS A 90 14.32 -5.41 -3.04
N TYR A 91 15.33 -6.26 -3.02
CA TYR A 91 15.83 -6.79 -1.74
C TYR A 91 16.85 -5.83 -1.15
N ASP A 92 16.97 -5.75 0.17
CA ASP A 92 17.94 -4.92 0.90
C ASP A 92 18.38 -5.61 2.21
N ASN A 93 19.33 -5.02 2.94
CA ASN A 93 19.77 -5.56 4.23
C ASN A 93 18.62 -5.65 5.25
N LYS A 94 17.60 -4.77 5.14
CA LYS A 94 16.31 -4.83 5.86
C LYS A 94 15.25 -4.03 5.09
N PRO A 95 13.95 -4.35 5.19
CA PRO A 95 13.37 -5.54 5.83
C PRO A 95 13.37 -6.77 4.92
N TYR A 96 13.58 -6.61 3.61
CA TYR A 96 13.52 -7.69 2.62
C TYR A 96 14.90 -8.30 2.36
N LEU A 97 15.30 -9.23 3.21
CA LEU A 97 16.57 -9.96 3.07
C LEU A 97 16.58 -10.87 1.83
N ASN A 98 17.71 -10.92 1.13
CA ASN A 98 17.91 -11.82 -0.02
C ASN A 98 18.87 -12.97 0.29
N ILE A 99 18.46 -13.86 1.18
CA ILE A 99 19.30 -15.00 1.60
C ILE A 99 19.62 -15.93 0.42
N GLU A 100 18.68 -16.04 -0.52
CA GLU A 100 18.74 -16.99 -1.65
C GLU A 100 19.26 -16.35 -2.96
N ASN A 101 19.72 -15.09 -2.92
CA ASN A 101 20.18 -14.34 -4.10
C ASN A 101 19.18 -14.34 -5.28
N LYS A 102 17.88 -14.26 -4.98
CA LYS A 102 16.81 -14.14 -5.98
C LYS A 102 16.82 -12.77 -6.65
N LEU A 103 16.42 -12.70 -7.91
CA LEU A 103 16.14 -11.43 -8.56
C LEU A 103 14.83 -10.85 -7.98
N PRO A 104 14.74 -9.52 -7.79
CA PRO A 104 13.48 -8.90 -7.38
C PRO A 104 12.43 -9.09 -8.48
N TYR A 105 11.17 -9.15 -8.07
CA TYR A 105 10.01 -9.18 -8.97
C TYR A 105 8.99 -8.18 -8.45
N LEU A 106 8.30 -7.51 -9.36
CA LEU A 106 7.22 -6.58 -9.06
C LEU A 106 5.93 -7.14 -9.67
N LYS A 107 5.10 -7.78 -8.84
CA LYS A 107 3.85 -8.42 -9.26
C LYS A 107 2.66 -7.67 -8.65
N TYR A 108 1.85 -7.06 -9.50
CA TYR A 108 0.67 -6.31 -9.09
C TYR A 108 -0.44 -6.48 -10.14
N THR A 109 -1.67 -6.21 -9.73
CA THR A 109 -2.86 -6.24 -10.58
C THR A 109 -3.46 -4.85 -10.65
N ILE A 110 -3.83 -4.42 -11.86
CA ILE A 110 -4.63 -3.22 -12.09
C ILE A 110 -6.05 -3.64 -12.47
N CYS A 111 -7.04 -3.02 -11.85
CA CYS A 111 -8.44 -3.09 -12.23
C CYS A 111 -8.92 -1.72 -12.67
N ASN A 112 -9.81 -1.67 -13.66
CA ASN A 112 -10.42 -0.45 -14.15
C ASN A 112 -11.93 -0.68 -14.28
N GLU A 113 -12.72 0.03 -13.50
CA GLU A 113 -14.19 0.02 -13.54
C GLU A 113 -14.71 1.45 -13.76
N ASN A 114 -16.02 1.61 -13.84
CA ASN A 114 -16.64 2.91 -14.14
C ASN A 114 -16.49 3.94 -13.02
N ASP A 115 -16.37 3.49 -11.78
CA ASP A 115 -16.29 4.34 -10.59
C ASP A 115 -15.58 3.63 -9.43
N VAL A 116 -15.08 4.42 -8.48
CA VAL A 116 -14.34 3.95 -7.29
C VAL A 116 -15.10 2.91 -6.47
N LYS A 117 -16.43 3.00 -6.42
CA LYS A 117 -17.26 2.08 -5.63
C LYS A 117 -17.29 0.71 -6.29
N GLN A 118 -17.49 0.64 -7.60
CA GLN A 118 -17.45 -0.62 -8.36
C GLN A 118 -16.06 -1.25 -8.27
N THR A 119 -15.00 -0.47 -8.49
CA THR A 119 -13.61 -0.94 -8.35
C THR A 119 -13.37 -1.50 -6.96
N HIS A 120 -13.80 -0.79 -5.92
CA HIS A 120 -13.63 -1.22 -4.55
C HIS A 120 -14.36 -2.52 -4.25
N LEU A 121 -15.64 -2.63 -4.58
CA LEU A 121 -16.43 -3.84 -4.35
C LEU A 121 -15.86 -5.05 -5.08
N THR A 122 -15.42 -4.87 -6.33
CA THR A 122 -14.82 -5.94 -7.14
C THR A 122 -13.46 -6.39 -6.61
N MET A 123 -12.60 -5.47 -6.22
CA MET A 123 -11.25 -5.81 -5.77
C MET A 123 -11.21 -6.26 -4.31
N SER A 124 -11.95 -5.62 -3.41
CA SER A 124 -11.96 -6.00 -1.99
C SER A 124 -12.48 -7.43 -1.82
N SER A 125 -13.54 -7.81 -2.54
CA SER A 125 -14.06 -9.18 -2.52
C SER A 125 -13.10 -10.24 -3.05
N LYS A 126 -12.08 -9.86 -3.85
CA LYS A 126 -11.09 -10.77 -4.43
C LYS A 126 -9.80 -10.85 -3.61
N TYR A 127 -9.36 -9.73 -3.03
CA TYR A 127 -8.01 -9.60 -2.46
C TYR A 127 -8.01 -9.30 -0.95
N ILE A 128 -9.14 -8.92 -0.37
CA ILE A 128 -9.26 -8.59 1.05
C ILE A 128 -10.23 -9.58 1.70
N ASP A 129 -9.70 -10.37 2.62
CA ASP A 129 -10.52 -11.32 3.37
C ASP A 129 -11.47 -10.59 4.32
N ASN A 130 -12.77 -10.89 4.19
CA ASN A 130 -13.75 -10.39 5.13
C ASN A 130 -13.65 -11.11 6.48
N PRO A 131 -13.85 -10.41 7.60
CA PRO A 131 -14.00 -11.03 8.91
C PRO A 131 -15.10 -12.10 8.88
N ARG A 132 -14.80 -13.31 9.36
CA ARG A 132 -15.74 -14.44 9.34
C ARG A 132 -16.61 -14.54 10.60
N GLY A 133 -16.42 -13.65 11.57
CA GLY A 133 -17.11 -13.70 12.85
C GLY A 133 -17.00 -12.39 13.61
N ILE A 134 -17.76 -12.30 14.69
CA ILE A 134 -17.77 -11.15 15.60
C ILE A 134 -16.69 -11.40 16.68
N PRO A 135 -15.75 -10.47 16.92
CA PRO A 135 -14.77 -10.60 17.99
C PRO A 135 -15.46 -10.76 19.35
N ASN A 136 -14.80 -11.44 20.31
CA ASN A 136 -15.33 -11.61 21.66
C ASN A 136 -15.69 -10.24 22.28
N GLU A 137 -16.91 -10.10 22.78
CA GLU A 137 -17.41 -8.86 23.39
C GLU A 137 -16.52 -8.36 24.53
N GLU A 138 -15.83 -9.27 25.22
CA GLU A 138 -14.91 -8.92 26.31
C GLU A 138 -13.77 -8.01 25.84
N LEU A 139 -13.29 -8.12 24.59
CA LEU A 139 -12.26 -7.23 24.03
C LEU A 139 -12.73 -5.76 23.96
N PHE A 140 -14.01 -5.52 23.73
CA PHE A 140 -14.57 -4.17 23.67
C PHE A 140 -14.87 -3.62 25.07
N ARG A 141 -15.28 -4.50 25.99
CA ARG A 141 -15.60 -4.12 27.37
C ARG A 141 -14.34 -3.90 28.22
N LYS A 142 -13.25 -4.59 27.90
CA LYS A 142 -11.97 -4.56 28.62
C LYS A 142 -10.81 -4.39 27.63
N PRO A 143 -10.58 -3.16 27.12
CA PRO A 143 -9.42 -2.88 26.28
C PRO A 143 -8.12 -3.19 27.05
N ILE A 144 -7.13 -3.71 26.33
CA ILE A 144 -5.78 -4.02 26.84
C ILE A 144 -4.97 -2.73 27.04
#